data_AF-A0A8H7YPR6-F1
#
_entry.id   AF-A0A8H7YPR6-F1
#
_cell.length_a   1.000
_cell.length_b   1.000
_cell.length_c   1.000
_cell.angle_alpha   90.00
_cell.angle_beta   90.00
_cell.angle_gamma   90.00
#
_symmetry.space_group_name_H-M   'P 1'
#
loop_
_entity.id
_entity.type
_entity.pdbx_description
1 polymer ?
#
loop_
_entity_poly.entity_id
_entity_poly.type
_entity_poly.pdbx_seq_one_letter_code
_entity_poly.pdbx_strand_id
1 'polypeptide(L)'
;MQGLQSRLGKPIRLTWATRELLWPEYTEKEMDAFHLIVLCSASKRVQGAEMSEGGYIQGAGDDSEAWSCGLTPKIFWDNRSTLFATGEEDLPAVIDELIGKHHREMGNEDAILIRPTNNIYIGRSGRGSNSEPAGVGINEERLFDLRISCNAPDAGDTDTSLTEPTTEEDAKALNLGCPSGKLGSRQLRKVLNKVEQFVALHLSRDPSQSLIVTCDNGKDLSAGAILMIICLFYNEEGNFEGPRRGAFINKEYIRQRLAWVISSKHDVNPSRSTLQSVHAFLMKRP
;
A
#
# COMPACT_ATOMS: atom_id res chain seq x y z
N MET A 1 8.73 -4.07 -21.97
CA MET A 1 8.69 -5.50 -22.38
C MET A 1 9.68 -5.85 -23.51
N GLN A 2 9.79 -5.06 -24.59
CA GLN A 2 10.68 -5.37 -25.73
C GLN A 2 12.16 -5.57 -25.33
N GLY A 3 12.73 -4.71 -24.48
CA GLY A 3 14.12 -4.87 -24.01
C GLY A 3 14.38 -6.15 -23.21
N LEU A 4 13.38 -6.64 -22.46
CA LEU A 4 13.47 -7.92 -21.73
C LEU A 4 13.41 -9.10 -22.71
N GLN A 5 12.54 -9.02 -23.71
CA GLN A 5 12.41 -10.03 -24.76
C GLN A 5 13.71 -10.18 -25.56
N SER A 6 14.34 -9.06 -25.95
CA SER A 6 15.64 -9.06 -26.64
C SER A 6 16.77 -9.67 -25.79
N ARG A 7 16.75 -9.46 -24.46
CA ARG A 7 17.76 -10.01 -23.54
C ARG A 7 17.56 -11.50 -23.26
N LEU A 8 16.32 -11.97 -23.16
CA LEU A 8 16.02 -13.38 -22.87
C LEU A 8 16.27 -14.27 -24.10
N GLY A 9 15.96 -13.81 -25.31
CA GLY A 9 16.21 -14.55 -26.57
C GLY A 9 15.33 -15.79 -26.79
N LYS A 10 14.83 -16.42 -25.72
CA LYS A 10 13.88 -17.54 -25.72
C LYS A 10 12.76 -17.25 -24.70
N PRO A 11 11.54 -17.78 -24.90
CA PRO A 11 10.45 -17.63 -23.95
C PRO A 11 10.79 -18.28 -22.60
N ILE A 12 10.14 -17.82 -21.53
CA ILE A 12 10.20 -18.47 -20.21
C ILE A 12 9.07 -19.50 -20.12
N ARG A 13 9.39 -20.70 -19.66
CA ARG A 13 8.42 -21.73 -19.29
C ARG A 13 8.41 -21.90 -17.78
N LEU A 14 7.25 -21.69 -17.18
CA LEU A 14 7.00 -21.96 -15.77
C LEU A 14 6.47 -23.37 -15.60
N THR A 15 6.98 -24.09 -14.61
CA THR A 15 6.48 -25.39 -14.19
C THR A 15 6.63 -25.56 -12.68
N TRP A 16 5.98 -26.57 -12.12
CA TRP A 16 6.02 -26.84 -10.69
C TRP A 16 6.82 -28.11 -10.41
N ALA A 17 7.63 -28.07 -9.36
CA ALA A 17 8.13 -29.24 -8.68
C ALA A 17 7.45 -29.35 -7.31
N THR A 18 6.74 -30.44 -7.06
CA THR A 18 6.06 -30.72 -5.79
C THR A 18 6.58 -32.01 -5.16
N ARG A 19 6.05 -32.39 -4.00
CA ARG A 19 6.37 -33.69 -3.39
C ARG A 19 5.92 -34.88 -4.26
N GLU A 20 4.87 -34.69 -5.06
CA GLU A 20 4.32 -35.69 -5.97
C GLU A 20 4.97 -35.65 -7.36
N LEU A 21 5.53 -34.49 -7.75
CA LEU A 21 6.22 -34.28 -9.01
C LEU A 21 7.58 -33.61 -8.75
N LEU A 22 8.61 -34.40 -8.46
CA LEU A 22 9.92 -33.86 -8.03
C LEU A 22 10.65 -33.08 -9.12
N TRP A 23 10.44 -33.44 -10.38
CA TRP A 23 11.07 -32.77 -11.51
C TRP A 23 10.17 -32.81 -12.75
N PRO A 24 10.03 -31.68 -13.46
CA PRO A 24 9.32 -31.63 -14.73
C PRO A 24 10.13 -32.35 -15.83
N GLU A 25 9.53 -33.33 -16.48
CA GLU A 25 10.20 -34.08 -17.55
C GLU A 25 10.06 -33.33 -18.89
N TYR A 26 11.22 -33.01 -19.50
CA TYR A 26 11.32 -32.45 -20.84
C TYR A 26 12.45 -33.18 -21.58
N THR A 27 12.30 -33.36 -22.89
CA THR A 27 13.39 -33.82 -23.74
C THR A 27 14.43 -32.70 -23.93
N GLU A 28 15.68 -33.05 -24.25
CA GLU A 28 16.74 -32.06 -24.53
C GLU A 28 16.33 -31.06 -25.62
N LYS A 29 15.64 -31.54 -26.66
CA LYS A 29 15.11 -30.70 -27.74
C LYS A 29 14.07 -29.68 -27.27
N GLU A 30 13.25 -30.03 -26.28
CA GLU A 30 12.26 -29.12 -25.70
C GLU A 30 12.93 -28.11 -24.78
N MET A 31 13.91 -28.53 -23.99
CA MET A 31 14.68 -27.63 -23.11
C MET A 31 15.43 -26.54 -23.89
N ASP A 32 15.80 -26.82 -25.14
CA ASP A 32 16.41 -25.81 -26.02
C ASP A 32 15.43 -24.74 -26.50
N ALA A 33 14.11 -24.92 -26.38
CA ALA A 33 13.12 -23.97 -26.88
C ALA A 33 12.79 -22.84 -25.89
N PHE A 34 13.12 -22.98 -24.61
CA PHE A 34 12.72 -22.04 -23.56
C PHE A 34 13.69 -21.99 -22.38
N HIS A 35 13.63 -20.91 -21.60
CA HIS A 35 14.23 -20.86 -20.27
C HIS A 35 13.27 -21.50 -19.27
N LEU A 36 13.67 -22.59 -18.64
CA LEU A 36 12.85 -23.27 -17.64
C LEU A 36 12.99 -22.61 -16.27
N ILE A 37 11.88 -22.15 -15.70
CA ILE A 37 11.78 -21.73 -14.30
C ILE A 37 10.92 -22.77 -13.57
N VAL A 38 11.54 -23.45 -12.62
CA VAL A 38 10.88 -24.46 -11.78
C VAL A 38 10.47 -23.80 -10.47
N LEU A 39 9.16 -23.74 -10.23
CA LEU A 39 8.57 -23.29 -8.98
C LEU A 39 8.50 -24.48 -8.02
N CYS A 40 9.37 -24.49 -7.00
CA CYS A 40 9.45 -25.57 -6.05
C CYS A 40 8.45 -25.38 -4.89
N SER A 41 7.65 -26.39 -4.62
CA SER A 41 6.81 -26.50 -3.44
C SER A 41 7.22 -27.73 -2.64
N ALA A 42 8.04 -27.53 -1.62
CA ALA A 42 8.49 -28.60 -0.72
C ALA A 42 7.42 -29.01 0.32
N SER A 43 6.41 -28.17 0.54
CA SER A 43 5.35 -28.41 1.53
C SER A 43 4.28 -29.39 1.03
N LYS A 44 3.81 -30.28 1.92
CA LYS A 44 2.63 -31.13 1.67
C LYS A 44 1.39 -30.23 1.54
N ARG A 45 0.62 -30.40 0.46
CA ARG A 45 -0.72 -29.81 0.38
C ARG A 45 -1.65 -30.59 1.31
N VAL A 46 -2.21 -29.91 2.30
CA VAL A 46 -3.20 -30.48 3.23
C VAL A 46 -4.60 -29.99 2.87
N GLN A 47 -5.61 -30.85 2.98
CA GLN A 47 -7.02 -30.48 2.76
C GLN A 47 -7.71 -29.94 4.01
N GLY A 48 -7.09 -30.11 5.18
CA GLY A 48 -7.62 -29.71 6.49
C GLY A 48 -7.08 -28.36 7.01
N ALA A 49 -7.51 -28.01 8.21
CA ALA A 49 -6.98 -26.86 8.97
C ALA A 49 -5.72 -27.24 9.76
N GLU A 50 -4.97 -26.26 10.26
CA GLU A 50 -3.70 -26.45 10.99
C GLU A 50 -3.82 -27.47 12.12
N MET A 51 -4.92 -27.43 12.87
CA MET A 51 -5.16 -28.34 14.00
C MET A 51 -5.38 -29.80 13.60
N SER A 52 -5.83 -30.09 12.38
CA SER A 52 -6.08 -31.45 11.92
C SER A 52 -4.84 -32.15 11.35
N GLU A 53 -3.77 -31.41 11.01
CA GLU A 53 -2.65 -31.92 10.21
C GLU A 53 -1.26 -31.63 10.84
N GLY A 54 -1.20 -31.35 12.15
CA GLY A 54 0.07 -31.19 12.86
C GLY A 54 0.71 -29.80 12.72
N GLY A 55 -0.07 -28.76 12.46
CA GLY A 55 0.31 -27.37 12.74
C GLY A 55 0.85 -26.53 11.58
N TYR A 56 1.12 -27.10 10.40
CA TYR A 56 1.60 -26.32 9.24
C TYR A 56 0.71 -26.50 8.01
N ILE A 57 0.23 -25.39 7.44
CA ILE A 57 -0.44 -25.34 6.14
C ILE A 57 0.54 -24.76 5.11
N GLN A 58 0.54 -25.33 3.90
CA GLN A 58 1.28 -24.80 2.75
C GLN A 58 1.00 -23.30 2.56
N GLY A 59 2.07 -22.49 2.52
CA GLY A 59 2.01 -21.03 2.37
C GLY A 59 1.91 -20.25 3.68
N ALA A 60 1.77 -20.91 4.84
CA ALA A 60 1.79 -20.23 6.14
C ALA A 60 3.13 -19.53 6.42
N GLY A 61 4.23 -20.11 5.93
CA GLY A 61 5.57 -19.51 6.00
C GLY A 61 5.86 -18.44 4.95
N ASP A 62 4.89 -18.03 4.13
CA ASP A 62 5.05 -16.94 3.15
C ASP A 62 4.42 -15.61 3.64
N ASP A 63 3.66 -15.61 4.74
CA ASP A 63 2.97 -14.44 5.31
C ASP A 63 3.86 -13.66 6.28
N SER A 64 5.03 -13.22 5.82
CA SER A 64 6.04 -12.55 6.66
C SER A 64 5.47 -11.40 7.53
N GLU A 65 4.38 -10.79 7.09
CA GLU A 65 3.63 -9.75 7.78
C GLU A 65 3.04 -10.22 9.11
N ALA A 66 2.63 -11.49 9.21
CA ALA A 66 2.03 -12.05 10.43
C ALA A 66 3.05 -12.41 11.51
N TRP A 67 4.32 -12.65 11.17
CA TRP A 67 5.36 -13.11 12.11
C TRP A 67 6.56 -12.16 12.25
N SER A 68 6.71 -11.17 11.38
CA SER A 68 7.79 -10.18 11.49
C SER A 68 7.57 -9.11 12.57
N CYS A 69 6.37 -9.01 13.15
CA CYS A 69 6.00 -7.89 14.04
C CYS A 69 6.26 -6.50 13.41
N GLY A 70 6.20 -6.39 12.07
CA GLY A 70 6.50 -5.16 11.34
C GLY A 70 7.99 -4.86 11.16
N LEU A 71 8.88 -5.79 11.52
CA LEU A 71 10.32 -5.67 11.34
C LEU A 71 10.66 -5.68 9.85
N THR A 72 11.30 -4.61 9.38
CA THR A 72 11.77 -4.52 7.99
C THR A 72 13.19 -5.07 7.86
N PRO A 73 13.62 -5.47 6.64
CA PRO A 73 15.00 -5.93 6.42
C PRO A 73 16.04 -4.93 6.91
N LYS A 74 15.81 -3.63 6.68
CA LYS A 74 16.74 -2.58 7.13
C LYS A 74 16.87 -2.56 8.65
N ILE A 75 15.75 -2.52 9.38
CA ILE A 75 15.75 -2.50 10.85
C ILE A 75 16.41 -3.78 11.38
N PHE A 76 16.12 -4.94 10.78
CA PHE A 76 16.74 -6.21 11.14
C PHE A 76 18.26 -6.18 10.97
N TRP A 77 18.76 -5.78 9.80
CA TRP A 77 20.21 -5.81 9.53
C TRP A 77 20.97 -4.79 10.37
N ASP A 78 20.40 -3.61 10.59
CA ASP A 78 20.99 -2.57 11.43
C ASP A 78 21.07 -2.99 12.92
N ASN A 79 20.19 -3.89 13.37
CA ASN A 79 20.05 -4.29 14.78
C ASN A 79 20.27 -5.80 15.01
N ARG A 80 20.91 -6.50 14.06
CA ARG A 80 21.03 -7.97 14.06
C ARG A 80 21.60 -8.52 15.36
N SER A 81 22.67 -7.92 15.88
CA SER A 81 23.32 -8.41 17.11
C SER A 81 22.40 -8.32 18.32
N THR A 82 21.62 -7.24 18.44
CA THR A 82 20.63 -7.06 19.52
C THR A 82 19.53 -8.10 19.41
N LEU A 83 18.93 -8.25 18.22
CA LEU A 83 17.86 -9.21 17.98
C LEU A 83 18.28 -10.65 18.28
N PHE A 84 19.51 -11.03 17.94
CA PHE A 84 20.02 -12.38 18.21
C PHE A 84 20.44 -12.62 19.67
N ALA A 85 20.66 -11.55 20.44
CA ALA A 85 20.99 -11.64 21.86
C ALA A 85 19.74 -11.60 22.77
N THR A 86 18.62 -11.09 22.27
CA THR A 86 17.34 -11.02 22.99
C THR A 86 16.66 -12.39 23.01
N GLY A 87 16.12 -12.78 24.18
CA GLY A 87 15.33 -13.99 24.32
C GLY A 87 14.00 -13.92 23.56
N GLU A 88 13.46 -15.07 23.15
CA GLU A 88 12.25 -15.14 22.31
C GLU A 88 11.03 -14.43 22.95
N GLU A 89 10.90 -14.50 24.27
CA GLU A 89 9.80 -13.87 25.03
C GLU A 89 9.85 -12.34 24.97
N ASP A 90 11.04 -11.75 24.88
CA ASP A 90 11.27 -10.30 24.90
C ASP A 90 11.35 -9.69 23.49
N LEU A 91 11.51 -10.53 22.45
CA LEU A 91 11.68 -10.10 21.05
C LEU A 91 10.58 -9.15 20.56
N PRO A 92 9.27 -9.41 20.79
CA PRO A 92 8.22 -8.52 20.29
C PRO A 92 8.36 -7.08 20.81
N ALA A 93 8.67 -6.91 22.10
CA ALA A 93 8.83 -5.60 22.71
C ALA A 93 10.07 -4.86 22.17
N VAL A 94 11.18 -5.59 21.98
CA VAL A 94 12.40 -5.03 21.38
C VAL A 94 12.16 -4.64 19.92
N ILE A 95 11.44 -5.46 19.14
CA ILE A 95 11.09 -5.13 17.76
C ILE A 95 10.25 -3.84 17.70
N ASP A 96 9.24 -3.72 18.56
CA ASP A 96 8.41 -2.51 18.64
C ASP A 96 9.25 -1.26 18.99
N GLU A 97 10.20 -1.39 19.92
CA GLU A 97 11.11 -0.30 20.28
C GLU A 97 12.01 0.10 19.11
N LEU A 98 12.62 -0.88 18.43
CA LEU A 98 13.50 -0.67 17.28
C LEU A 98 12.77 -0.01 16.11
N ILE A 99 11.54 -0.45 15.82
CA ILE A 99 10.67 0.19 14.82
C ILE A 99 10.37 1.62 15.23
N GLY A 100 10.02 1.85 16.49
CA GLY A 100 9.76 3.17 17.03
C GLY A 100 10.97 4.10 16.92
N LYS A 101 12.16 3.60 17.26
CA LYS A 101 13.44 4.32 17.16
C LYS A 101 13.76 4.67 15.71
N HIS A 102 13.65 3.70 14.82
CA HIS A 102 13.90 3.89 13.40
C HIS A 102 12.96 4.94 12.78
N HIS A 103 11.68 4.92 13.17
CA HIS A 103 10.73 5.95 12.74
C HIS A 103 11.02 7.33 13.33
N ARG A 104 11.64 7.44 14.52
CA ARG A 104 12.06 8.73 15.10
C ARG A 104 13.31 9.27 14.41
N GLU A 105 14.24 8.39 14.06
CA GLU A 105 15.52 8.73 13.43
C GLU A 105 15.39 9.07 11.94
N MET A 106 14.42 8.47 11.23
CA MET A 106 14.14 8.79 9.83
C MET A 106 13.49 10.18 9.63
N GLY A 107 13.11 10.90 10.70
CA GLY A 107 12.35 12.14 10.55
C GLY A 107 10.94 11.91 10.00
N ASN A 108 10.13 12.96 9.95
CA ASN A 108 8.73 12.93 9.50
C ASN A 108 8.58 12.95 7.96
N GLU A 109 9.65 12.72 7.20
CA GLU A 109 9.71 12.85 5.75
C GLU A 109 10.43 11.60 5.21
N ASP A 110 9.89 10.80 4.30
CA ASP A 110 9.53 11.23 2.96
C ASP A 110 8.13 10.76 2.55
N ALA A 111 7.40 11.65 1.90
CA ALA A 111 6.30 11.24 1.07
C ALA A 111 6.85 10.34 -0.06
N ILE A 112 6.34 9.11 -0.14
CA ILE A 112 6.83 8.13 -1.12
C ILE A 112 5.97 8.22 -2.37
N LEU A 113 6.60 8.48 -3.52
CA LEU A 113 5.93 8.44 -4.82
C LEU A 113 5.45 7.01 -5.14
N ILE A 114 4.17 6.86 -5.44
CA ILE A 114 3.57 5.59 -5.85
C ILE A 114 3.80 5.38 -7.35
N ARG A 115 4.84 4.63 -7.70
CA ARG A 115 5.13 4.30 -9.09
C ARG A 115 4.12 3.29 -9.66
N PRO A 116 3.81 3.35 -10.95
CA PRO A 116 4.37 4.21 -12.00
C PRO A 116 3.75 5.61 -12.10
N THR A 117 2.92 6.05 -11.16
CA THR A 117 2.42 7.44 -11.18
C THR A 117 3.59 8.43 -11.00
N ASN A 118 3.38 9.66 -11.46
CA ASN A 118 4.38 10.73 -11.36
C ASN A 118 4.00 11.80 -10.32
N ASN A 119 2.79 11.71 -9.76
CA ASN A 119 2.21 12.77 -8.95
C ASN A 119 1.43 12.28 -7.72
N ILE A 120 1.31 10.97 -7.47
CA ILE A 120 0.63 10.45 -6.27
C ILE A 120 1.64 10.01 -5.22
N TYR A 121 1.55 10.61 -4.04
CA TYR A 121 2.43 10.36 -2.92
C TYR A 121 1.67 9.78 -1.73
N ILE A 122 2.28 8.82 -1.04
CA ILE A 122 1.80 8.32 0.24
C ILE A 122 2.66 8.87 1.36
N GLY A 123 2.03 9.35 2.43
CA GLY A 123 2.73 9.89 3.59
C GLY A 123 2.10 9.47 4.91
N ARG A 124 2.74 9.89 5.99
CA ARG A 124 2.22 9.78 7.35
C ARG A 124 1.73 11.15 7.79
N SER A 125 0.60 11.20 8.50
CA SER A 125 0.18 12.45 9.14
C SER A 125 1.16 12.77 10.27
N GLY A 126 1.94 13.84 10.11
CA GLY A 126 2.78 14.36 11.18
C GLY A 126 1.89 14.70 12.38
N ARG A 127 2.21 14.18 13.56
CA ARG A 127 1.68 14.79 14.79
C ARG A 127 2.28 16.19 14.80
N GLY A 128 1.44 17.22 14.66
CA GLY A 128 1.86 18.59 14.89
C GLY A 128 2.69 18.62 16.16
N SER A 129 3.96 18.98 16.00
CA SER A 129 4.83 19.25 17.14
C SER A 129 4.19 20.44 17.86
N ASN A 130 3.47 20.16 18.95
CA ASN A 130 3.20 21.16 19.98
C ASN A 130 4.45 21.42 20.85
N SER A 131 5.66 21.14 20.33
CA SER A 131 6.91 21.64 20.87
C SER A 131 7.50 22.68 19.91
N GLU A 132 7.79 23.83 20.48
CA GLU A 132 8.25 25.10 19.91
C GLU A 132 9.31 25.07 18.78
N PRO A 133 9.45 26.18 18.04
CA PRO A 133 10.15 26.22 16.76
C PRO A 133 11.66 26.32 16.97
N ALA A 134 12.40 25.28 16.59
CA ALA A 134 13.83 25.34 16.46
C ALA A 134 14.25 24.98 15.03
N GLY A 135 14.63 26.01 14.29
CA GLY A 135 15.34 25.90 13.03
C GLY A 135 14.43 25.96 11.81
N VAL A 136 14.73 26.93 10.95
CA VAL A 136 14.32 27.14 9.55
C VAL A 136 13.89 25.84 8.84
N GLY A 137 12.70 25.37 9.16
CA GLY A 137 12.03 24.24 8.52
C GLY A 137 11.28 24.81 7.35
N ILE A 138 11.61 24.34 6.16
CA ILE A 138 10.84 24.59 4.95
C ILE A 138 9.40 24.17 5.30
N ASN A 139 8.40 25.07 5.17
CA ASN A 139 7.02 24.74 5.51
C ASN A 139 6.57 23.50 4.70
N GLU A 140 6.61 22.31 5.29
CA GLU A 140 6.20 21.03 4.70
C GLU A 140 4.75 21.06 4.18
N GLU A 141 3.96 22.01 4.66
CA GLU A 141 2.59 22.31 4.21
C GLU A 141 2.51 22.75 2.75
N ARG A 142 3.61 23.20 2.11
CA ARG A 142 3.64 23.69 0.73
C ARG A 142 4.35 22.78 -0.28
N LEU A 143 4.74 21.57 0.11
CA LEU A 143 5.45 20.63 -0.80
C LEU A 143 4.54 19.99 -1.86
N PHE A 144 3.24 19.91 -1.59
CA PHE A 144 2.27 19.25 -2.47
C PHE A 144 1.13 20.19 -2.82
N ASP A 145 0.68 20.14 -4.08
CA ASP A 145 -0.42 20.99 -4.57
C ASP A 145 -1.77 20.61 -3.94
N LEU A 146 -1.95 19.33 -3.64
CA LEU A 146 -3.19 18.75 -3.12
C LEU A 146 -2.89 17.81 -1.94
N ARG A 147 -3.78 17.80 -0.95
CA ARG A 147 -3.64 16.95 0.25
C ARG A 147 -4.94 16.24 0.60
N ILE A 148 -4.83 14.96 0.93
CA ILE A 148 -5.91 14.19 1.53
C ILE A 148 -5.43 13.61 2.86
N SER A 149 -6.02 14.05 3.96
CA SER A 149 -5.70 13.54 5.29
C SER A 149 -6.82 12.64 5.78
N CYS A 150 -6.53 11.34 5.90
CA CYS A 150 -7.52 10.34 6.26
C CYS A 150 -8.05 10.53 7.69
N ASN A 151 -7.19 10.96 8.62
CA ASN A 151 -7.51 10.99 10.05
C ASN A 151 -7.75 12.40 10.61
N ALA A 152 -7.41 13.46 9.87
CA ALA A 152 -7.65 14.82 10.32
C ALA A 152 -9.16 15.07 10.47
N PRO A 153 -9.61 15.75 11.55
CA PRO A 153 -11.03 16.04 11.74
C PRO A 153 -11.56 16.84 10.54
N ASP A 154 -12.72 16.42 10.06
CA ASP A 154 -13.47 17.17 9.06
C ASP A 154 -13.93 18.47 9.75
N ALA A 155 -13.50 19.63 9.27
CA ALA A 155 -13.86 20.92 9.85
C ALA A 155 -15.38 21.23 9.71
N GLY A 156 -16.14 20.37 9.02
CA GLY A 156 -17.53 20.57 8.66
C GLY A 156 -18.60 19.88 9.50
N ASP A 157 -18.31 19.38 10.72
CA ASP A 157 -19.35 18.75 11.59
C ASP A 157 -19.87 19.67 12.71
N THR A 158 -19.76 21.00 12.54
CA THR A 158 -20.69 21.94 13.19
C THR A 158 -21.90 22.13 12.29
N ASP A 159 -23.05 21.64 12.74
CA ASP A 159 -24.38 21.85 12.18
C ASP A 159 -24.66 23.34 11.94
N THR A 160 -24.28 23.87 10.76
CA THR A 160 -24.78 25.14 10.25
C THR A 160 -24.67 25.18 8.73
N SER A 161 -25.83 25.32 8.09
CA SER A 161 -26.06 25.74 6.71
C SER A 161 -24.93 26.54 6.05
N LEU A 162 -24.58 26.15 4.82
CA LEU A 162 -24.04 27.01 3.75
C LEU A 162 -22.93 27.98 4.18
N THR A 163 -21.73 27.47 4.43
CA THR A 163 -20.53 28.31 4.41
C THR A 163 -19.65 27.88 3.23
N GLU A 164 -19.52 28.76 2.25
CA GLU A 164 -18.57 28.62 1.16
C GLU A 164 -17.13 28.54 1.71
N PRO A 165 -16.21 27.83 1.04
CA PRO A 165 -14.82 27.73 1.48
C PRO A 165 -14.22 29.12 1.64
N THR A 166 -13.80 29.48 2.86
CA THR A 166 -13.36 30.83 3.21
C THR A 166 -11.93 31.15 2.76
N THR A 167 -11.18 30.19 2.20
CA THR A 167 -9.84 30.39 1.61
C THR A 167 -9.57 29.47 0.39
N GLU A 168 -8.65 29.88 -0.50
CA GLU A 168 -8.16 29.01 -1.61
C GLU A 168 -7.41 27.76 -1.11
N GLU A 169 -6.86 27.79 0.11
CA GLU A 169 -6.14 26.67 0.72
C GLU A 169 -7.10 25.57 1.20
N ASP A 170 -8.27 25.94 1.74
CA ASP A 170 -9.34 24.99 2.09
C ASP A 170 -9.84 24.20 0.86
N ALA A 171 -9.74 24.78 -0.34
CA ALA A 171 -10.11 24.10 -1.58
C ALA A 171 -9.11 23.02 -2.00
N LYS A 172 -7.84 23.08 -1.56
CA LYS A 172 -6.77 22.15 -1.97
C LYS A 172 -6.46 21.06 -0.95
N ALA A 173 -7.19 21.02 0.16
CA ALA A 173 -7.06 20.00 1.20
C ALA A 173 -8.40 19.29 1.45
N LEU A 174 -8.36 17.99 1.69
CA LEU A 174 -9.51 17.18 2.06
C LEU A 174 -9.23 16.38 3.33
N ASN A 175 -10.03 16.63 4.37
CA ASN A 175 -9.98 15.89 5.63
C ASN A 175 -11.13 14.89 5.68
N LEU A 176 -10.81 13.60 5.92
CA LEU A 176 -11.82 12.53 5.90
C LEU A 176 -12.41 12.19 7.28
N GLY A 177 -11.79 12.67 8.36
CA GLY A 177 -12.25 12.44 9.73
C GLY A 177 -12.37 10.95 10.12
N CYS A 178 -11.62 10.05 9.49
CA CYS A 178 -11.68 8.63 9.81
C CYS A 178 -10.91 8.36 11.12
N PRO A 179 -11.50 7.66 12.11
CA PRO A 179 -10.79 7.27 13.32
C PRO A 179 -9.72 6.22 13.01
N SER A 180 -8.79 5.99 13.92
CA SER A 180 -7.76 4.97 13.75
C SER A 180 -8.35 3.54 13.80
N GLY A 181 -7.68 2.59 13.17
CA GLY A 181 -8.02 1.16 13.21
C GLY A 181 -9.30 0.79 12.43
N LYS A 182 -9.95 -0.31 12.86
CA LYS A 182 -11.07 -0.96 12.12
C LYS A 182 -12.28 -0.04 11.91
N LEU A 183 -12.53 0.89 12.85
CA LEU A 183 -13.60 1.88 12.70
C LEU A 183 -13.32 2.82 11.53
N GLY A 184 -12.06 3.26 11.40
CA GLY A 184 -11.57 4.04 10.27
C GLY A 184 -11.79 3.33 8.94
N SER A 185 -11.42 2.05 8.85
CA SER A 185 -11.62 1.26 7.63
C SER A 185 -13.10 1.22 7.20
N ARG A 186 -14.04 1.11 8.15
CA ARG A 186 -15.48 1.09 7.85
C ARG A 186 -15.98 2.47 7.41
N GLN A 187 -15.52 3.53 8.06
CA GLN A 187 -15.87 4.90 7.72
C GLN A 187 -15.30 5.31 6.37
N LEU A 188 -14.09 4.85 6.02
CA LEU A 188 -13.44 5.09 4.74
C LEU A 188 -14.40 4.79 3.58
N ARG A 189 -15.09 3.63 3.61
CA ARG A 189 -16.09 3.26 2.59
C ARG A 189 -17.15 4.34 2.36
N LYS A 190 -17.58 5.03 3.41
CA LYS A 190 -18.64 6.04 3.35
C LYS A 190 -18.14 7.39 2.80
N VAL A 191 -16.83 7.63 2.86
CA VAL A 191 -16.22 8.92 2.49
C VAL A 191 -15.35 8.84 1.22
N LEU A 192 -15.16 7.64 0.64
CA LEU A 192 -14.43 7.47 -0.63
C LEU A 192 -15.06 8.25 -1.80
N ASN A 193 -16.36 8.54 -1.75
CA ASN A 193 -17.01 9.43 -2.73
C ASN A 193 -16.47 10.88 -2.65
N LYS A 194 -16.15 11.38 -1.44
CA LYS A 194 -15.51 12.70 -1.25
C LYS A 194 -14.12 12.71 -1.91
N VAL A 195 -13.35 11.64 -1.71
CA VAL A 195 -12.02 11.46 -2.35
C VAL A 195 -12.15 11.45 -3.88
N GLU A 196 -13.11 10.72 -4.43
CA GLU A 196 -13.36 10.68 -5.88
C GLU A 196 -13.73 12.07 -6.43
N GLN A 197 -14.64 12.79 -5.77
CA GLN A 197 -15.04 14.14 -6.18
C GLN A 197 -13.89 15.12 -6.13
N PHE A 198 -13.09 15.09 -5.07
CA PHE A 198 -11.92 15.94 -4.91
C PHE A 198 -10.87 15.69 -6.00
N VAL A 199 -10.53 14.42 -6.25
CA VAL A 199 -9.57 14.07 -7.30
C VAL A 199 -10.10 14.44 -8.68
N ALA A 200 -11.38 14.16 -8.95
CA ALA A 200 -12.01 14.55 -10.21
C ALA A 200 -12.01 16.07 -10.41
N LEU A 201 -12.22 16.85 -9.35
CA LEU A 201 -12.25 18.31 -9.41
C LEU A 201 -10.88 18.91 -9.73
N HIS A 202 -9.82 18.42 -9.08
CA HIS A 202 -8.49 19.04 -9.19
C HIS A 202 -7.64 18.43 -10.31
N LEU A 203 -7.45 17.10 -10.32
CA LEU A 203 -6.56 16.46 -11.30
C LEU A 203 -7.15 16.43 -12.72
N SER A 204 -8.47 16.56 -12.89
CA SER A 204 -9.03 16.74 -14.24
C SER A 204 -8.79 18.14 -14.79
N ARG A 205 -8.54 19.14 -13.94
CA ARG A 205 -8.17 20.50 -14.35
C ARG A 205 -6.69 20.57 -14.68
N ASP A 206 -5.86 20.01 -13.81
CA ASP A 206 -4.42 19.94 -14.01
C ASP A 206 -3.86 18.59 -13.51
N PRO A 207 -3.64 17.64 -14.43
CA PRO A 207 -3.08 16.33 -14.11
C PRO A 207 -1.63 16.36 -13.58
N SER A 208 -0.92 17.48 -13.72
CA SER A 208 0.46 17.61 -13.25
C SER A 208 0.58 17.92 -11.76
N GLN A 209 -0.53 18.30 -11.12
CA GLN A 209 -0.57 18.60 -9.69
C GLN A 209 -0.17 17.38 -8.86
N SER A 210 0.68 17.64 -7.87
CA SER A 210 1.13 16.67 -6.90
C SER A 210 0.09 16.47 -5.79
N LEU A 211 -0.29 15.22 -5.53
CA LEU A 211 -1.27 14.83 -4.53
C LEU A 211 -0.62 13.91 -3.49
N ILE A 212 -0.63 14.34 -2.23
CA ILE A 212 -0.25 13.50 -1.10
C ILE A 212 -1.48 12.98 -0.33
N VAL A 213 -1.47 11.69 0.01
CA VAL A 213 -2.48 11.07 0.88
C VAL A 213 -1.82 10.56 2.15
N THR A 214 -2.32 11.01 3.31
CA THR A 214 -1.74 10.69 4.62
C THR A 214 -2.73 10.01 5.56
N CYS A 215 -2.21 9.13 6.43
CA CYS A 215 -2.93 8.61 7.59
C CYS A 215 -1.96 8.47 8.78
N ASP A 216 -2.47 8.15 9.98
CA ASP A 216 -1.68 8.15 11.23
C ASP A 216 -0.37 7.35 11.17
N ASN A 217 -0.38 6.23 10.44
CA ASN A 217 0.77 5.35 10.26
C ASN A 217 1.35 5.37 8.83
N GLY A 218 0.67 5.99 7.87
CA GLY A 218 1.04 6.00 6.44
C GLY A 218 1.01 4.62 5.75
N LYS A 219 0.32 3.62 6.32
CA LYS A 219 0.38 2.21 5.87
C LYS A 219 -0.99 1.59 5.58
N ASP A 220 -2.08 2.15 6.12
CA ASP A 220 -3.43 1.55 6.05
C ASP A 220 -4.44 2.38 5.26
N LEU A 221 -5.08 3.38 5.88
CA LEU A 221 -6.16 4.14 5.25
C LEU A 221 -5.70 4.94 4.03
N SER A 222 -4.50 5.55 4.09
CA SER A 222 -3.92 6.27 2.97
C SER A 222 -3.66 5.35 1.78
N ALA A 223 -3.14 4.14 2.04
CA ALA A 223 -2.96 3.12 1.01
C ALA A 223 -4.29 2.71 0.37
N GLY A 224 -5.35 2.56 1.18
CA GLY A 224 -6.70 2.27 0.67
C GLY A 224 -7.29 3.38 -0.20
N ALA A 225 -7.14 4.64 0.21
CA ALA A 225 -7.57 5.80 -0.56
C ALA A 225 -6.78 5.93 -1.88
N ILE A 226 -5.45 5.81 -1.84
CA ILE A 226 -4.59 5.79 -3.03
C ILE A 226 -4.99 4.66 -3.96
N LEU A 227 -5.20 3.45 -3.44
CA LEU A 227 -5.61 2.30 -4.24
C LEU A 227 -6.90 2.58 -5.01
N MET A 228 -7.88 3.22 -4.37
CA MET A 228 -9.11 3.66 -5.03
C MET A 228 -8.82 4.68 -6.15
N ILE A 229 -7.99 5.69 -5.86
CA ILE A 229 -7.62 6.75 -6.81
C ILE A 229 -6.96 6.14 -8.06
N ILE A 230 -5.91 5.33 -7.89
CA ILE A 230 -5.19 4.74 -9.02
C ILE A 230 -6.06 3.76 -9.82
N CYS A 231 -7.01 3.07 -9.17
CA CYS A 231 -7.94 2.19 -9.88
C CYS A 231 -8.90 2.98 -10.80
N LEU A 232 -9.35 4.15 -10.36
CA LEU A 232 -10.38 4.92 -11.05
C LEU A 232 -9.85 5.94 -12.04
N PHE A 233 -8.68 6.53 -11.78
CA PHE A 233 -8.21 7.71 -12.50
C PHE A 233 -6.93 7.49 -13.30
N TYR A 234 -6.23 6.37 -13.09
CA TYR A 234 -4.93 6.12 -13.69
C TYR A 234 -4.92 4.89 -14.60
N ASN A 235 -4.15 4.99 -15.67
CA ASN A 235 -3.95 3.90 -16.63
C ASN A 235 -2.78 2.99 -16.23
N GLU A 236 -2.47 1.98 -17.03
CA GLU A 236 -1.42 0.98 -16.70
C GLU A 236 0.00 1.58 -16.71
N GLU A 237 0.20 2.68 -17.42
CA GLU A 237 1.47 3.39 -17.48
C GLU A 237 1.64 4.41 -16.35
N GLY A 238 0.61 4.61 -15.51
CA GLY A 238 0.65 5.58 -14.41
C GLY A 238 0.28 7.01 -14.82
N ASN A 239 -0.35 7.20 -15.98
CA ASN A 239 -0.87 8.49 -16.43
C ASN A 239 -2.32 8.67 -15.98
N PHE A 240 -2.68 9.91 -15.64
CA PHE A 240 -4.05 10.28 -15.32
C PHE A 240 -4.92 10.31 -16.59
N GLU A 241 -6.02 9.57 -16.59
CA GLU A 241 -7.00 9.48 -17.70
C GLU A 241 -8.37 10.07 -17.33
N GLY A 242 -8.51 10.61 -16.12
CA GLY A 242 -9.80 11.04 -15.59
C GLY A 242 -10.66 9.88 -15.08
N PRO A 243 -11.87 10.18 -14.56
CA PRO A 243 -12.70 9.17 -13.91
C PRO A 243 -13.19 8.11 -14.90
N ARG A 244 -12.81 6.85 -14.68
CA ARG A 244 -13.29 5.69 -15.44
C ARG A 244 -14.78 5.46 -15.17
N ARG A 245 -15.64 5.95 -16.06
CA ARG A 245 -17.08 5.67 -16.06
C ARG A 245 -17.36 4.37 -16.84
N GLY A 246 -17.92 3.36 -16.18
CA GLY A 246 -18.36 2.10 -16.82
C GLY A 246 -17.30 1.02 -17.03
N ALA A 247 -16.06 1.20 -16.53
CA ALA A 247 -15.06 0.15 -16.57
C ALA A 247 -15.34 -0.92 -15.49
N PHE A 248 -15.40 -2.18 -15.88
CA PHE A 248 -15.58 -3.29 -14.96
C PHE A 248 -14.30 -3.50 -14.11
N ILE A 249 -14.32 -3.01 -12.88
CA ILE A 249 -13.22 -3.18 -11.93
C ILE A 249 -13.41 -4.49 -11.15
N ASN A 250 -12.59 -5.48 -11.48
CA ASN A 250 -12.60 -6.78 -10.81
C ASN A 250 -11.51 -6.89 -9.72
N LYS A 251 -11.52 -8.01 -8.98
CA LYS A 251 -10.59 -8.22 -7.86
C LYS A 251 -9.14 -8.28 -8.32
N GLU A 252 -8.94 -8.87 -9.50
CA GLU A 252 -7.62 -9.04 -10.09
C GLU A 252 -6.98 -7.70 -10.44
N TYR A 253 -7.74 -6.80 -11.05
CA TYR A 253 -7.30 -5.43 -11.35
C TYR A 253 -6.93 -4.66 -10.07
N ILE A 254 -7.77 -4.72 -9.03
CA ILE A 254 -7.47 -4.05 -7.75
C ILE A 254 -6.18 -4.62 -7.14
N ARG A 255 -5.97 -5.94 -7.23
CA ARG A 255 -4.75 -6.60 -6.73
C ARG A 255 -3.50 -6.14 -7.49
N GLN A 256 -3.59 -6.01 -8.81
CA GLN A 256 -2.50 -5.48 -9.64
C GLN A 256 -2.15 -4.04 -9.25
N ARG A 257 -3.16 -3.19 -9.02
CA ARG A 257 -2.94 -1.81 -8.57
C ARG A 257 -2.43 -1.73 -7.13
N LEU A 258 -2.84 -2.64 -6.25
CA LEU A 258 -2.28 -2.73 -4.89
C LEU A 258 -0.78 -3.04 -4.92
N ALA A 259 -0.32 -3.88 -5.87
CA ALA A 259 1.09 -4.17 -6.03
C ALA A 259 1.93 -2.91 -6.32
N TRP A 260 1.37 -1.89 -6.97
CA TRP A 260 2.05 -0.60 -7.20
C TRP A 260 2.35 0.12 -5.89
N VAL A 261 1.38 0.12 -4.97
CA VAL A 261 1.51 0.76 -3.66
C VAL A 261 2.55 0.01 -2.82
N ILE A 262 2.43 -1.31 -2.73
CA ILE A 262 3.34 -2.17 -1.94
C ILE A 262 4.78 -2.14 -2.49
N SER A 263 4.94 -2.13 -3.81
CA SER A 263 6.28 -2.07 -4.44
C SER A 263 6.95 -0.71 -4.27
N SER A 264 6.17 0.36 -4.10
CA SER A 264 6.68 1.70 -3.89
C SER A 264 7.02 1.97 -2.42
N LYS A 265 6.20 1.48 -1.50
CA LYS A 265 6.38 1.60 -0.05
C LYS A 265 6.27 0.22 0.61
N HIS A 266 7.42 -0.39 0.87
CA HIS A 266 7.52 -1.79 1.31
C HIS A 266 6.85 -2.10 2.66
N ASP A 267 6.65 -1.10 3.52
CA ASP A 267 5.99 -1.27 4.81
C ASP A 267 4.48 -0.96 4.76
N VAL A 268 3.90 -0.69 3.57
CA VAL A 268 2.45 -0.56 3.40
C VAL A 268 1.78 -1.91 3.62
N ASN A 269 0.78 -1.90 4.49
CA ASN A 269 0.00 -3.08 4.82
C ASN A 269 -1.46 -2.68 5.13
N PRO A 270 -2.28 -2.43 4.10
CA PRO A 270 -3.68 -2.08 4.29
C PRO A 270 -4.42 -3.26 4.90
N SER A 271 -5.12 -2.98 6.00
CA SER A 271 -5.87 -4.00 6.72
C SER A 271 -6.93 -4.65 5.84
N ARG A 272 -7.29 -5.91 6.15
CA ARG A 272 -8.37 -6.61 5.45
C ARG A 272 -9.67 -5.80 5.43
N SER A 273 -9.97 -5.06 6.49
CA SER A 273 -11.13 -4.17 6.54
C SER A 273 -11.02 -2.99 5.56
N THR A 274 -9.84 -2.39 5.43
CA THR A 274 -9.58 -1.31 4.46
C THR A 274 -9.74 -1.82 3.03
N LEU A 275 -9.14 -2.96 2.69
CA LEU A 275 -9.29 -3.57 1.37
C LEU A 275 -10.75 -3.94 1.07
N GLN A 276 -11.48 -4.52 2.04
CA GLN A 276 -12.91 -4.78 1.89
C GLN A 276 -13.72 -3.51 1.64
N SER A 277 -13.34 -2.39 2.25
CA SER A 277 -13.97 -1.09 2.01
C SER A 277 -13.75 -0.58 0.59
N VAL A 278 -12.52 -0.65 0.10
CA VAL A 278 -12.16 -0.28 -1.27
C VAL A 278 -12.84 -1.19 -2.30
N HIS A 279 -12.76 -2.51 -2.12
CA HIS A 279 -13.44 -3.47 -3.00
C HIS A 279 -14.94 -3.19 -3.10
N ALA A 280 -15.61 -3.00 -1.95
CA ALA A 280 -17.04 -2.74 -1.93
C ALA A 280 -17.41 -1.42 -2.61
N PHE A 281 -16.53 -0.41 -2.58
CA PHE A 281 -16.76 0.86 -3.27
C PHE A 281 -16.54 0.75 -4.79
N LEU A 282 -15.44 0.11 -5.21
CA LEU A 282 -15.08 -0.02 -6.62
C LEU A 282 -15.98 -0.99 -7.39
N MET A 283 -16.43 -2.08 -6.75
CA MET A 283 -17.20 -3.16 -7.40
C MET A 283 -18.71 -2.98 -7.39
N LYS A 284 -19.25 -2.07 -6.56
CA LYS A 284 -20.70 -1.81 -6.49
C LYS A 284 -21.16 -0.72 -7.45
N ARG A 285 -20.34 -0.36 -8.45
CA ARG A 285 -20.69 0.67 -9.43
C ARG A 285 -21.66 0.08 -10.48
N PRO A 286 -22.76 0.77 -10.80
CA PRO A 286 -23.71 0.35 -11.82
C PRO A 286 -23.10 0.37 -13.22
#